data_AF-A0A173UFD3-F1
#
_entry.id   AF-A0A173UFD3-F1
#
_cell.length_a   1.000
_cell.length_b   1.000
_cell.length_c   1.000
_cell.angle_alpha   90.00
_cell.angle_beta   90.00
_cell.angle_gamma   90.00
#
_symmetry.space_group_name_H-M   'P 1'
#
loop_
_entity.id
_entity.type
_entity.pdbx_description
1 polymer ?
#
loop_
_entity_poly.entity_id
_entity_poly.type
_entity_poly.pdbx_seq_one_letter_code
_entity_poly.pdbx_strand_id
1 'polypeptide(L)'
;MVTKGYGFSVDDIDMMNPELLKPYVDAYKAEWKQRDMEMYMWFGRYATSALVTAIDATFGKGNSKYVKETCYDSIEKHNTDDPDAEIREMLKAEEAWAAESRKSHLPKPKIV
;
A
#
# COMPACT_ATOMS: atom_id res chain seq x y z
N MET A 1 20.46 -36.11 4.30
CA MET A 1 19.00 -35.94 4.42
C MET A 1 18.63 -34.58 3.86
N VAL A 2 17.81 -34.54 2.81
CA VAL A 2 17.29 -33.29 2.24
C VAL A 2 15.97 -33.03 2.92
N THR A 3 15.92 -32.03 3.80
CA THR A 3 14.67 -31.57 4.42
C THR A 3 14.04 -30.51 3.54
N LYS A 4 12.79 -30.70 3.10
CA LYS A 4 11.98 -29.57 2.61
C LYS A 4 11.67 -28.66 3.80
N GLY A 5 11.47 -27.36 3.56
CA GLY A 5 11.48 -26.25 4.54
C GLY A 5 10.61 -26.36 5.82
N TYR A 6 9.93 -27.49 6.03
CA TYR A 6 9.15 -27.82 7.22
C TYR A 6 9.76 -28.95 8.07
N GLY A 7 11.01 -29.34 7.82
CA GLY A 7 11.76 -30.28 8.67
C GLY A 7 11.49 -31.76 8.43
N PHE A 8 10.75 -32.12 7.37
CA PHE A 8 10.49 -33.51 6.99
C PHE A 8 11.47 -34.00 5.92
N SER A 9 11.89 -35.26 6.05
CA SER A 9 12.56 -35.97 4.97
C SER A 9 11.54 -36.43 3.91
N VAL A 10 12.01 -36.80 2.71
CA VAL A 10 11.14 -37.28 1.64
C VAL A 10 10.43 -38.57 2.05
N ASP A 11 11.13 -39.47 2.75
CA ASP A 11 10.60 -40.74 3.22
C ASP A 11 9.49 -40.53 4.28
N ASP A 12 9.59 -39.49 5.11
CA ASP A 12 8.55 -39.14 6.08
C ASP A 12 7.25 -38.71 5.39
N ILE A 13 7.37 -37.98 4.27
CA ILE A 13 6.21 -37.50 3.50
C ILE A 13 5.51 -38.67 2.80
N ASP A 14 6.27 -39.59 2.23
CA ASP A 14 5.72 -40.77 1.55
C ASP A 14 5.02 -41.74 2.53
N MET A 15 5.42 -41.72 3.80
CA MET A 15 4.84 -42.53 4.87
C MET A 15 3.67 -41.83 5.60
N MET A 16 3.41 -40.55 5.32
CA MET A 16 2.35 -39.77 5.96
C MET A 16 0.99 -39.92 5.27
N ASN A 17 -0.06 -39.93 6.10
CA ASN A 17 -1.43 -39.84 5.60
C ASN A 17 -1.63 -38.46 4.93
N PRO A 18 -2.19 -38.39 3.70
CA PRO A 18 -2.51 -37.14 3.01
C PRO A 18 -3.28 -36.13 3.86
N GLU A 19 -4.09 -36.58 4.83
CA GLU A 19 -4.81 -35.67 5.74
C GLU A 19 -3.90 -34.93 6.72
N LEU A 20 -2.79 -35.53 7.13
CA LEU A 20 -1.80 -34.91 8.03
C LEU A 20 -0.93 -33.89 7.28
N LEU A 21 -0.81 -34.02 5.95
CA LEU A 21 -0.05 -33.12 5.08
C LEU A 21 -0.83 -31.86 4.67
N LYS A 22 -2.18 -31.90 4.68
CA LYS A 22 -3.06 -30.77 4.34
C LYS A 22 -2.66 -29.43 5.01
N PRO A 23 -2.48 -29.35 6.35
CA PRO A 23 -2.15 -28.07 6.99
C PRO A 23 -0.80 -27.48 6.53
N TYR A 24 0.18 -28.32 6.19
CA TYR A 24 1.46 -27.84 5.67
C TYR A 24 1.33 -27.30 4.24
N VAL A 25 0.51 -27.95 3.41
CA VAL A 25 0.20 -27.45 2.07
C VAL A 25 -0.52 -26.10 2.15
N ASP A 26 -1.44 -25.94 3.08
CA ASP A 26 -2.17 -24.68 3.27
C ASP A 26 -1.26 -23.58 3.83
N ALA A 27 -0.37 -23.90 4.76
CA ALA A 27 0.66 -22.98 5.24
C ALA A 27 1.57 -22.50 4.10
N TYR A 28 2.03 -23.42 3.24
CA TYR A 28 2.86 -23.07 2.09
C TYR A 28 2.13 -22.16 1.09
N LYS A 29 0.84 -22.44 0.82
CA LYS A 29 0.00 -21.57 -0.01
C LYS A 29 -0.18 -20.18 0.61
N ALA A 30 -0.35 -20.11 1.93
CA ALA A 30 -0.48 -18.86 2.66
C ALA A 30 0.82 -18.02 2.57
N GLU A 31 1.98 -18.66 2.76
CA GLU A 31 3.28 -18.00 2.57
C GLU A 31 3.46 -17.48 1.15
N TRP A 32 3.09 -18.28 0.14
CA TRP A 32 3.15 -17.86 -1.25
C TRP A 32 2.29 -16.64 -1.53
N LYS A 33 1.06 -16.65 -1.02
CA LYS A 33 0.14 -15.52 -1.15
C LYS A 33 0.68 -14.27 -0.46
N GLN A 34 1.30 -14.43 0.72
CA GLN A 34 1.93 -13.33 1.43
C GLN A 34 3.09 -12.73 0.63
N ARG A 35 3.99 -13.55 0.09
CA ARG A 35 5.13 -13.08 -0.73
C ARG A 35 4.67 -12.37 -2.00
N ASP A 36 3.64 -12.87 -2.66
CA ASP A 36 3.06 -12.23 -3.85
C ASP A 36 2.52 -10.84 -3.51
N MET A 37 1.80 -10.72 -2.38
CA MET A 37 1.28 -9.44 -1.91
C MET A 37 2.40 -8.47 -1.50
N GLU A 38 3.43 -8.95 -0.81
CA GLU A 38 4.61 -8.16 -0.46
C GLU A 38 5.33 -7.63 -1.70
N MET A 39 5.52 -8.48 -2.71
CA MET A 39 6.14 -8.10 -3.98
C MET A 39 5.28 -7.08 -4.74
N TYR A 40 3.96 -7.26 -4.76
CA TYR A 40 3.03 -6.30 -5.37
C TYR A 40 3.10 -4.93 -4.69
N MET A 41 3.10 -4.87 -3.37
CA MET A 41 3.24 -3.62 -2.61
C MET A 41 4.60 -2.96 -2.84
N TRP A 42 5.68 -3.74 -2.80
CA TRP A 42 7.03 -3.25 -3.07
C TRP A 42 7.11 -2.64 -4.48
N PHE A 43 6.65 -3.38 -5.50
CA PHE A 43 6.69 -2.90 -6.88
C PHE A 43 5.82 -1.64 -7.06
N GLY A 44 4.58 -1.69 -6.56
CA GLY A 44 3.64 -0.57 -6.65
C GLY A 44 4.19 0.73 -6.05
N ARG A 45 4.96 0.67 -4.98
CA ARG A 45 5.51 1.87 -4.32
C ARG A 45 6.86 2.31 -4.89
N TYR A 46 7.80 1.37 -4.96
CA TYR A 46 9.18 1.68 -5.31
C TYR A 46 9.40 1.71 -6.82
N ALA A 47 8.82 0.79 -7.59
CA ALA A 47 9.00 0.81 -9.04
C ALA A 47 8.23 1.97 -9.68
N THR A 48 7.00 2.23 -9.23
CA THR A 48 6.21 3.37 -9.73
C THR A 48 6.89 4.70 -9.42
N SER A 49 7.41 4.91 -8.20
CA SER A 49 8.12 6.15 -7.86
C SER A 49 9.42 6.31 -8.64
N ALA A 50 10.16 5.23 -8.93
CA ALA A 50 11.32 5.27 -9.84
C ALA A 50 10.89 5.72 -11.23
N LEU A 51 9.83 5.11 -11.78
CA LEU A 51 9.35 5.41 -13.11
C LEU A 51 8.90 6.87 -13.24
N VAL A 52 8.10 7.36 -12.29
CA VAL A 52 7.65 8.75 -12.28
C VAL A 52 8.82 9.71 -12.19
N THR A 53 9.79 9.42 -11.32
CA THR A 53 11.00 10.25 -11.17
C THR A 53 11.82 10.27 -12.46
N ALA A 54 11.98 9.10 -13.11
CA ALA A 54 12.70 9.00 -14.38
C ALA A 54 11.99 9.77 -15.51
N ILE A 55 10.66 9.71 -15.57
CA ILE A 55 9.87 10.45 -16.56
C ILE A 55 10.00 11.96 -16.35
N ASP A 56 9.86 12.45 -15.11
CA ASP A 56 9.99 13.89 -14.85
C ASP A 56 11.44 14.39 -14.97
N ALA A 57 12.44 13.54 -14.73
CA ALA A 57 13.84 13.87 -15.01
C ALA A 57 14.14 13.97 -16.52
N THR A 58 13.47 13.17 -17.34
CA THR A 58 13.72 13.12 -18.80
C THR A 58 12.86 14.11 -19.59
N PHE A 59 11.60 14.30 -19.20
CA PHE A 59 10.62 15.10 -19.94
C PHE A 59 10.04 16.28 -19.15
N GLY A 60 10.33 16.36 -17.85
CA GLY A 60 9.75 17.35 -16.94
C GLY A 60 10.75 18.39 -16.44
N LYS A 61 10.54 18.85 -15.21
CA LYS A 61 11.39 19.86 -14.55
C LYS A 61 12.45 19.23 -13.64
N GLY A 62 12.43 17.90 -13.47
CA GLY A 62 13.37 17.17 -12.62
C GLY A 62 13.23 17.47 -11.13
N ASN A 63 12.03 17.83 -10.67
CA ASN A 63 11.77 18.18 -9.26
C ASN A 63 11.21 17.01 -8.44
N SER A 64 10.72 15.97 -9.11
CA SER A 64 10.26 14.74 -8.49
C SER A 64 11.38 14.02 -7.75
N LYS A 65 11.01 13.29 -6.69
CA LYS A 65 11.95 12.55 -5.85
C LYS A 65 11.47 11.12 -5.67
N TYR A 66 12.44 10.23 -5.61
CA TYR A 66 12.21 8.85 -5.26
C TYR A 66 11.66 8.70 -3.84
N VAL A 67 10.74 7.77 -3.64
CA VAL A 67 10.20 7.45 -2.32
C VAL A 67 11.29 6.76 -1.51
N LYS A 68 11.75 7.40 -0.43
CA LYS A 68 12.79 6.87 0.46
C LYS A 68 12.25 6.12 1.67
N GLU A 69 10.97 6.33 1.98
CA GLU A 69 10.33 5.78 3.16
C GLU A 69 9.92 4.32 2.93
N THR A 70 10.00 3.49 3.97
CA THR A 70 9.56 2.09 3.84
C THR A 70 8.05 1.98 3.80
N CYS A 71 7.50 0.88 3.26
CA CYS A 71 6.04 0.65 3.27
C CYS A 71 5.50 0.63 4.70
N TYR A 72 6.29 0.14 5.65
CA TYR A 72 5.96 0.15 7.07
C TYR A 72 5.91 1.57 7.63
N ASP A 73 6.90 2.42 7.34
CA ASP A 73 6.91 3.81 7.83
C ASP A 73 5.66 4.59 7.36
N SER A 74 5.20 4.34 6.13
CA SER A 74 3.96 4.96 5.65
C SER A 74 2.70 4.44 6.33
N ILE A 75 2.66 3.16 6.67
CA ILE A 75 1.52 2.55 7.36
C ILE A 75 1.47 3.07 8.80
N GLU A 76 2.62 3.17 9.48
CA GLU A 76 2.68 3.76 10.82
C GLU A 76 2.23 5.21 10.83
N LYS A 77 2.70 6.04 9.88
CA LYS A 77 2.23 7.43 9.76
C LYS A 77 0.73 7.51 9.52
N HIS A 78 0.21 6.76 8.55
CA HIS A 78 -1.22 6.75 8.24
C HIS A 78 -2.10 6.25 9.42
N ASN A 79 -1.58 5.36 10.26
CA ASN A 79 -2.28 4.88 11.46
C ASN A 79 -2.15 5.84 12.66
N THR A 80 -1.18 6.76 12.61
CA THR A 80 -0.93 7.78 13.66
C THR A 80 -1.54 9.12 13.28
N ASP A 81 -1.85 9.33 11.99
CA ASP A 81 -2.52 10.53 11.51
C ASP A 81 -3.93 10.62 12.10
N ASP A 82 -4.22 11.80 12.67
CA ASP A 82 -5.50 12.17 13.28
C ASP A 82 -6.64 11.79 12.31
N PRO A 83 -7.57 10.89 12.67
CA PRO A 83 -8.65 10.44 11.78
C PRO A 83 -9.52 11.60 11.26
N ASP A 84 -9.45 12.76 11.93
CA ASP A 84 -10.15 13.98 11.55
C ASP A 84 -9.31 14.92 10.64
N ALA A 85 -8.06 14.59 10.32
CA ALA A 85 -7.17 15.45 9.52
C ALA A 85 -7.75 15.72 8.13
N GLU A 86 -8.25 14.68 7.47
CA GLU A 86 -8.87 14.77 6.14
C GLU A 86 -10.18 15.59 6.19
N ILE A 87 -10.96 15.44 7.26
CA ILE A 87 -12.18 16.23 7.52
C ILE A 87 -11.84 17.72 7.70
N ARG A 88 -10.77 18.03 8.43
CA ARG A 88 -10.32 19.41 8.66
C ARG A 88 -9.76 20.06 7.39
N GLU A 89 -9.09 19.31 6.52
CA GLU A 89 -8.67 19.84 5.22
C GLU A 89 -9.85 20.14 4.30
N MET A 90 -10.85 19.24 4.25
CA MET A 90 -12.09 19.48 3.51
C MET A 90 -12.84 20.73 4.03
N LEU A 91 -12.94 20.89 5.35
CA LEU A 91 -13.56 22.08 5.96
C LEU A 91 -12.83 23.37 5.58
N LYS A 92 -11.49 23.37 5.60
CA LYS A 92 -10.69 24.53 5.17
C LYS A 92 -10.88 24.85 3.68
N ALA A 93 -11.01 23.83 2.84
CA ALA A 93 -11.28 24.00 1.41
C ALA A 93 -12.68 24.61 1.17
N GLU A 94 -13.70 24.14 1.90
CA GLU A 94 -15.04 24.73 1.85
C GLU A 94 -15.06 26.18 2.35
N GLU A 95 -14.38 26.48 3.46
CA GLU A 95 -14.27 27.84 3.99
C GLU A 95 -13.57 28.79 3.01
N ALA A 96 -12.50 28.33 2.36
CA ALA A 96 -11.78 29.09 1.34
C ALA A 96 -12.67 29.35 0.11
N TRP A 97 -13.36 28.33 -0.37
CA TRP A 97 -14.30 28.46 -1.49
C TRP A 97 -15.48 29.37 -1.14
N ALA A 98 -16.03 29.27 0.07
CA ALA A 98 -17.09 30.14 0.55
C ALA A 98 -16.62 31.59 0.68
N ALA A 99 -15.38 31.84 1.11
CA ALA A 99 -14.80 33.17 1.19
C ALA A 99 -14.57 33.79 -0.21
N GLU A 100 -14.15 32.97 -1.17
CA GLU A 100 -13.94 33.38 -2.57
C GLU A 100 -15.27 33.66 -3.29
N SER A 101 -16.27 32.79 -3.09
CA SER A 101 -17.63 32.96 -3.58
C SER A 101 -18.31 34.23 -3.05
N ARG A 102 -18.10 34.55 -1.75
CA ARG A 102 -18.56 35.81 -1.14
C ARG A 102 -17.93 37.05 -1.77
N LYS A 103 -16.67 36.98 -2.20
CA LYS A 103 -15.99 38.07 -2.93
C LYS A 103 -16.48 38.19 -4.39
N SER A 104 -16.89 37.08 -4.99
CA SER A 104 -17.26 36.98 -6.41
C SER A 104 -18.74 37.29 -6.73
N HIS A 105 -19.56 37.75 -5.77
CA HIS A 105 -21.01 38.00 -5.98
C HIS A 105 -21.81 36.81 -6.58
N LEU A 106 -21.35 35.58 -6.36
CA LEU A 106 -22.03 34.40 -6.87
C LEU A 106 -23.23 34.02 -5.97
N PRO A 107 -24.35 33.54 -6.56
CA PRO A 107 -25.53 33.18 -5.79
C PRO A 107 -25.27 31.97 -4.89
N LYS A 108 -25.79 32.03 -3.66
CA LYS A 108 -25.60 30.98 -2.65
C LYS A 108 -26.20 29.65 -3.12
N PRO A 109 -25.55 28.50 -2.87
CA PRO A 109 -26.13 27.20 -3.17
C PRO A 109 -27.39 26.97 -2.31
N LYS A 110 -28.46 26.47 -2.94
CA LYS A 110 -29.65 26.03 -2.22
C LYS A 110 -29.32 24.72 -1.51
N ILE A 111 -29.31 24.76 -0.19
CA ILE A 111 -29.28 23.59 0.68
C ILE A 111 -30.66 22.92 0.52
N VAL A 112 -30.69 21.64 0.12
CA VAL A 112 -31.87 20.77 0.15
C VAL A 112 -31.78 19.90 1.39
#